data_AF-A0AAX2H685-F1
#
_entry.id   AF-A0AAX2H685-F1
#
_cell.length_a   1.000
_cell.length_b   1.000
_cell.length_c   1.000
_cell.angle_alpha   90.00
_cell.angle_beta   90.00
_cell.angle_gamma   90.00
#
_symmetry.space_group_name_H-M   'P 1'
#
loop_
_entity.id
_entity.type
_entity.pdbx_description
1 polymer ?
#
loop_
_entity_poly.entity_id
_entity_poly.type
_entity_poly.pdbx_seq_one_letter_code
_entity_poly.pdbx_strand_id
1 'polypeptide(L)' 'MNREFDVPAFNQVWCGDITYIWARGKWHYLTVVLYLFARRRVGWALSEKPDAEWVIKALDMA' A
#
# COMPACT_ATOMS: atom_id res chain seq x y z
N MET A 1 13.91 -0.65 -18.14
CA MET A 1 13.06 -1.00 -16.98
C MET A 1 12.58 -2.42 -17.19
N ASN A 2 13.04 -3.39 -16.40
CA ASN A 2 12.46 -4.73 -16.30
C ASN A 2 11.92 -4.86 -14.88
N ARG A 3 10.60 -4.77 -14.71
CA ARG A 3 9.97 -4.92 -13.40
C ARG A 3 9.52 -6.36 -13.23
N GLU A 4 9.93 -6.99 -12.13
CA GLU A 4 9.60 -8.38 -11.83
C GLU A 4 8.36 -8.42 -10.93
N PHE A 5 7.18 -8.55 -11.56
CA PHE A 5 5.90 -8.66 -10.86
C PHE A 5 5.41 -10.10 -10.72
N ASP A 6 6.09 -11.04 -11.38
CA ASP A 6 5.79 -12.46 -11.27
C ASP A 6 6.68 -13.07 -10.18
N VAL A 7 6.10 -13.27 -9.00
CA VAL A 7 6.81 -13.74 -7.81
C VAL A 7 6.51 -15.22 -7.65
N PRO A 8 7.51 -16.11 -7.55
CA PRO A 8 7.29 -17.55 -7.63
C PRO A 8 6.76 -18.19 -6.34
N ALA A 9 6.89 -17.53 -5.19
CA ALA A 9 6.53 -18.13 -3.91
C ALA A 9 5.96 -17.15 -2.88
N PHE A 10 5.40 -17.74 -1.80
CA PHE A 10 4.68 -16.99 -0.81
C PHE A 10 5.63 -16.14 0.11
N ASN A 11 5.19 -14.98 0.62
CA ASN A 11 5.87 -14.04 1.50
C ASN A 11 7.25 -13.55 1.04
N GLN A 12 7.50 -13.49 -0.26
CA GLN A 12 8.81 -13.05 -0.77
C GLN A 12 8.89 -11.56 -1.09
N VAL A 13 7.87 -11.00 -1.74
CA VAL A 13 7.90 -9.60 -2.19
C VAL A 13 6.59 -8.90 -1.89
N TRP A 14 6.71 -7.79 -1.18
CA TRP A 14 5.61 -6.91 -0.81
C TRP A 14 5.83 -5.57 -1.51
N CYS A 15 4.74 -4.94 -1.96
CA CYS A 15 4.77 -3.67 -2.66
C CYS A 15 3.91 -2.68 -1.89
N GLY A 16 4.52 -1.57 -1.45
CA GLY A 16 3.80 -0.44 -0.88
C GLY A 16 3.53 0.61 -1.96
N ASP A 17 2.33 1.19 -1.94
CA ASP A 17 1.97 2.34 -2.77
C ASP A 17 1.26 3.40 -1.91
N ILE A 18 1.48 4.67 -2.24
CA ILE A 18 0.76 5.80 -1.65
C ILE A 18 0.13 6.58 -2.79
N THR A 19 -1.18 6.70 -2.74
CA THR A 19 -1.96 7.48 -3.70
C THR A 19 -2.79 8.54 -3.01
N TYR A 20 -3.21 9.56 -3.76
CA TYR A 20 -4.08 10.63 -3.26
C TYR A 20 -5.46 10.50 -3.88
N ILE A 21 -6.49 10.52 -3.03
CA ILE A 21 -7.89 10.41 -3.45
C ILE A 21 -8.67 11.64 -3.00
N TRP A 22 -9.54 12.14 -3.87
CA TRP A 22 -10.44 13.24 -3.53
C TRP A 22 -11.73 12.68 -2.94
N ALA A 23 -12.03 13.05 -1.69
CA ALA A 23 -13.26 12.64 -1.04
C ALA A 23 -13.72 13.72 -0.06
N ARG A 24 -15.04 13.90 0.08
CA ARG A 24 -15.64 14.83 1.06
C ARG A 24 -15.07 16.26 1.00
N GLY A 25 -14.72 16.72 -0.20
CA GLY A 25 -14.22 18.09 -0.43
C GLY A 25 -12.77 18.32 -0.01
N LYS A 26 -11.98 17.27 0.24
CA LYS A 26 -10.54 17.39 0.51
C LYS A 26 -9.75 16.20 -0.05
N TRP A 27 -8.43 16.39 -0.15
CA TRP A 27 -7.50 15.33 -0.50
C TRP A 27 -7.22 14.44 0.70
N HIS A 28 -7.19 13.14 0.46
CA HIS A 28 -6.75 12.12 1.41
C HIS A 28 -5.62 11.30 0.81
N TYR A 29 -4.74 10.81 1.66
CA TYR A 29 -3.59 9.97 1.32
C TYR A 29 -3.92 8.55 1.72
N LEU A 30 -4.05 7.67 0.72
CA LEU A 30 -4.30 6.26 0.89
C LEU A 30 -2.99 5.52 0.73
N THR A 31 -2.56 4.84 1.79
CA THR A 31 -1.44 3.91 1.75
C THR A 31 -1.96 2.48 1.64
N VAL A 32 -1.38 1.69 0.75
CA VAL A 32 -1.76 0.29 0.53
C VAL A 32 -0.50 -0.58 0.54
N VAL A 33 -0.56 -1.70 1.25
CA VAL A 33 0.45 -2.77 1.17
C VAL A 33 -0.14 -3.93 0.39
N LEU A 34 0.48 -4.24 -0.73
CA LEU A 34 0.11 -5.32 -1.63
C LEU A 34 1.10 -6.46 -1.50
N TYR A 35 0.54 -7.65 -1.50
CA TYR A 35 1.29 -8.87 -1.53
C TYR A 35 1.32 -9.43 -2.96
N LEU A 36 2.50 -9.39 -3.58
CA LEU A 36 2.63 -9.51 -5.04
C LEU A 36 2.30 -10.92 -5.57
N PHE A 37 2.70 -11.97 -4.86
CA PHE A 37 2.40 -13.37 -5.25
C PHE A 37 0.90 -13.60 -5.45
N ALA A 38 0.07 -13.16 -4.50
CA ALA A 38 -1.38 -13.37 -4.55
C ALA A 38 -2.16 -12.23 -5.21
N ARG A 39 -1.50 -11.11 -5.54
CA ARG A 39 -2.14 -9.85 -5.96
C ARG A 39 -3.25 -9.39 -5.01
N ARG A 40 -3.03 -9.58 -3.70
CA ARG A 40 -4.00 -9.22 -2.65
C ARG A 40 -3.46 -8.09 -1.80
N ARG A 41 -4.35 -7.19 -1.38
CA ARG A 41 -4.03 -6.21 -0.35
C ARG A 41 -3.97 -6.91 0.99
N VAL A 42 -2.87 -6.69 1.71
CA VAL A 42 -2.66 -7.19 3.06
C VAL A 42 -2.95 -6.11 4.10
N GLY A 43 -2.61 -4.84 3.83
CA GLY A 43 -2.91 -3.73 4.73
C GLY A 43 -3.21 -2.41 4.02
N TRP A 44 -3.88 -1.48 4.71
CA TRP A 44 -4.10 -0.11 4.23
C TRP A 44 -4.37 0.88 5.36
N ALA A 45 -4.08 2.15 5.10
CA ALA A 45 -4.42 3.25 5.99
C ALA A 45 -4.81 4.49 5.17
N LEU A 46 -5.74 5.29 5.71
CA LEU A 46 -6.18 6.55 5.10
C LEU A 46 -5.84 7.71 6.04
N SER A 47 -5.20 8.73 5.49
CA SER A 47 -4.79 9.93 6.22
C SER A 47 -5.27 11.19 5.52
N GLU A 48 -5.38 12.27 6.27
CA GLU A 48 -5.59 13.62 5.73
C GLU A 48 -4.27 14.32 5.37
N LYS A 49 -3.13 13.72 5.70
CA LYS A 49 -1.77 14.25 5.49
C LYS A 49 -0.81 13.16 5.00
N PRO A 50 0.19 13.49 4.16
CA PRO A 50 1.23 12.54 3.77
C PRO A 50 2.22 12.38 4.94
N ASP A 51 1.99 11.39 5.79
CA ASP A 51 2.78 11.15 7.00
C ASP A 51 3.17 9.67 7.11
N ALA A 52 4.43 9.41 7.47
CA ALA A 52 5.04 8.09 7.57
C ALA A 52 4.35 7.21 8.63
N GLU A 53 3.72 7.81 9.66
CA GLU A 53 2.98 7.05 10.68
C GLU A 53 1.89 6.17 10.05
N TRP A 54 1.25 6.64 8.97
CA TRP A 54 0.19 5.88 8.30
C TRP A 54 0.74 4.78 7.40
N VAL A 55 1.98 4.92 6.94
CA VAL A 55 2.68 3.85 6.23
C VAL A 55 2.99 2.70 7.20
N ILE A 56 3.45 3.03 8.41
CA ILE A 56 3.70 2.06 9.47
C ILE A 56 2.39 1.35 9.85
N LYS A 57 1.30 2.09 10.07
CA LYS A 57 -0.01 1.48 10.36
C LYS A 57 -0.51 0.54 9.26
N ALA A 58 -0.33 0.91 7.99
CA ALA A 58 -0.70 0.05 6.88
C ALA A 58 0.15 -1.23 6.82
N LEU A 59 1.42 -1.17 7.24
CA LEU A 59 2.31 -2.31 7.34
C LEU A 59 2.00 -3.19 8.55
N ASP A 60 1.66 -2.62 9.70
CA ASP A 60 1.28 -3.36 10.92
C ASP A 60 -0.03 -4.16 10.74
N MET A 61 -0.90 -3.72 9.83
CA MET A 61 -2.14 -4.42 9.46
C MET A 61 -1.94 -5.57 8.47
N ALA A 62 -0.77 -5.66 7.83
CA ALA A 62 -0.48 -6.59 6.74
C ALA A 62 -0.20 -8.04 7.19
#